data_AF-A0A3M1K3P4-F1
#
_entry.id   AF-A0A3M1K3P4-F1
#
_cell.length_a   1.000
_cell.length_b   1.000
_cell.length_c   1.000
_cell.angle_alpha   90.00
_cell.angle_beta   90.00
_cell.angle_gamma   90.00
#
_symmetry.space_group_name_H-M   'P 1'
#
loop_
_entity.id
_entity.type
_entity.pdbx_description
1 polymer ?
#
loop_
_entity_poly.entity_id
_entity_poly.type
_entity_poly.pdbx_seq_one_letter_code
_entity_poly.pdbx_strand_id
1 'polypeptide(L)'
;MQSLTRRQLFTRRRQPAVRPPWALAEEAFVSACTRCGDCIRMCEAQVLIKGDGGFPEFDASRGECTFCEVCVQACTTHALDLAQASVQPARPVLSEACIAQKGVECRICGDQCEAEAIVFRPRPGGRFEPELNLTACTGCGACVAPCPVRAIVLKPVTQEVVG
;
A
#
# COMPACT_ATOMS: atom_id res chain seq x y z
N MET A 1 -15.17 -30.94 28.72
CA MET A 1 -15.01 -31.12 27.26
C MET A 1 -16.22 -30.49 26.57
N GLN A 2 -16.20 -29.18 26.34
CA GLN A 2 -17.27 -28.50 25.61
C GLN A 2 -16.80 -28.29 24.18
N SER A 3 -17.52 -28.92 23.25
CA SER A 3 -17.28 -28.90 21.82
C SER A 3 -17.33 -27.48 21.28
N LEU A 4 -16.17 -26.98 20.83
CA LEU A 4 -16.10 -25.73 20.09
C LEU A 4 -16.61 -25.98 18.67
N THR A 5 -17.75 -25.38 18.35
CA THR A 5 -18.39 -25.43 17.04
C THR A 5 -17.46 -24.87 15.96
N ARG A 6 -17.22 -25.67 14.92
CA ARG A 6 -16.31 -25.44 13.77
C ARG A 6 -16.67 -24.22 12.88
N ARG A 7 -17.57 -23.34 13.33
CA ARG A 7 -18.21 -22.25 12.55
C ARG A 7 -17.73 -20.83 12.89
N GLN A 8 -16.79 -20.65 13.82
CA GLN A 8 -16.31 -19.31 14.23
C GLN A 8 -14.90 -18.96 13.73
N LEU A 9 -14.31 -19.73 12.81
CA LEU A 9 -12.92 -19.55 12.38
C LEU A 9 -12.70 -18.68 11.12
N PHE A 10 -13.72 -18.01 10.58
CA PHE A 10 -13.57 -17.29 9.29
C PHE A 10 -14.24 -15.92 9.21
N THR A 11 -14.05 -15.07 10.22
CA THR A 11 -14.18 -13.62 10.01
C THR A 11 -12.89 -12.92 10.43
N ARG A 12 -11.76 -13.36 9.86
CA ARG A 12 -10.59 -12.48 9.80
C ARG A 12 -11.02 -11.29 8.93
N ARG A 13 -11.37 -10.16 9.56
CA ARG A 13 -11.60 -8.89 8.85
C ARG A 13 -10.34 -8.65 8.03
N ARG A 14 -10.44 -8.91 6.73
CA ARG A 14 -9.31 -8.72 5.81
C ARG A 14 -9.06 -7.22 5.72
N GLN A 15 -7.80 -6.82 5.78
CA GLN A 15 -7.50 -5.40 5.64
C GLN A 15 -7.92 -4.93 4.24
N PRO A 16 -8.43 -3.70 4.09
CA PRO A 16 -8.80 -3.15 2.80
C PRO A 16 -7.62 -3.24 1.85
N ALA A 17 -7.87 -3.79 0.66
CA ALA A 17 -6.83 -3.96 -0.35
C ALA A 17 -6.38 -2.62 -0.90
N VAL A 18 -5.07 -2.47 -1.13
CA VAL A 18 -4.52 -1.31 -1.85
C VAL A 18 -4.74 -1.56 -3.34
N ARG A 19 -5.44 -0.65 -4.00
CA ARG A 19 -5.68 -0.73 -5.45
C ARG A 19 -4.44 -0.27 -6.23
N PRO A 20 -4.30 -0.66 -7.51
CA PRO A 20 -3.27 -0.07 -8.37
C PRO A 20 -3.35 1.46 -8.39
N PRO A 21 -2.24 2.17 -8.67
CA PRO A 21 -2.28 3.61 -8.93
C PRO A 21 -3.31 3.96 -10.02
N TRP A 22 -3.92 5.15 -9.89
CA TRP A 22 -5.00 5.63 -10.77
C TRP A 22 -6.27 4.78 -10.78
N ALA A 23 -6.48 3.90 -9.80
CA ALA A 23 -7.78 3.26 -9.64
C ALA A 23 -8.86 4.29 -9.31
N LEU A 24 -10.01 4.17 -9.97
CA LEU A 24 -11.22 4.91 -9.59
C LEU A 24 -11.57 4.64 -8.11
N ALA A 25 -12.44 5.47 -7.55
CA ALA A 25 -13.03 5.21 -6.23
C ALA A 25 -13.64 3.80 -6.18
N GLU A 26 -13.56 3.13 -5.02
CA GLU A 26 -13.77 1.68 -4.88
C GLU A 26 -15.04 1.17 -5.58
N GLU A 27 -16.18 1.86 -5.42
CA GLU A 27 -17.45 1.47 -6.04
C GLU A 27 -17.39 1.52 -7.58
N ALA A 28 -16.85 2.61 -8.13
CA ALA A 28 -16.69 2.79 -9.57
C ALA A 28 -15.63 1.82 -10.13
N PHE A 29 -14.54 1.60 -9.41
CA PHE A 29 -13.51 0.63 -9.77
C PHE A 29 -14.07 -0.79 -9.83
N VAL A 30 -14.80 -1.23 -8.80
CA VAL A 30 -15.39 -2.56 -8.74
C VAL A 30 -16.42 -2.78 -9.85
N SER A 31 -17.17 -1.74 -10.21
CA SER A 31 -18.14 -1.77 -11.32
C SER A 31 -17.46 -1.84 -12.69
N ALA A 32 -16.40 -1.05 -12.91
CA ALA A 32 -15.73 -0.96 -14.20
C ALA A 32 -14.69 -2.07 -14.45
N CYS A 33 -14.06 -2.62 -13.41
CA CYS A 33 -12.98 -3.60 -13.57
C CYS A 33 -13.53 -4.98 -13.93
N THR A 34 -13.20 -5.46 -15.14
CA THR A 34 -13.58 -6.80 -15.63
C THR A 34 -12.71 -7.93 -15.08
N ARG A 35 -11.67 -7.62 -14.31
CA ARG A 35 -10.72 -8.59 -13.73
C ARG A 35 -9.94 -9.40 -14.80
N CYS A 36 -9.73 -8.82 -15.98
CA CYS A 36 -8.94 -9.43 -17.06
C CYS A 36 -7.48 -9.71 -16.66
N GLY A 37 -6.92 -8.89 -15.76
CA GLY A 37 -5.55 -9.02 -15.27
C GLY A 37 -4.48 -8.38 -16.15
N ASP A 38 -4.85 -7.58 -17.15
CA ASP A 38 -3.89 -6.97 -18.08
C ASP A 38 -2.91 -6.02 -17.37
N CYS A 39 -3.43 -5.20 -16.45
CA CYS A 39 -2.60 -4.34 -15.59
C CYS A 39 -1.57 -5.14 -14.77
N ILE A 40 -1.92 -6.35 -14.31
CA ILE A 40 -1.01 -7.24 -13.57
C ILE A 40 0.07 -7.77 -14.51
N ARG A 41 -0.31 -8.26 -15.70
CA ARG A 41 0.62 -8.85 -16.67
C ARG A 41 1.64 -7.85 -17.20
N MET A 42 1.23 -6.59 -17.35
CA MET A 42 2.09 -5.53 -17.88
C MET A 42 2.90 -4.80 -16.81
N CYS A 43 2.73 -5.14 -15.52
CA CYS A 43 3.49 -4.51 -14.43
C CYS A 43 4.90 -5.08 -14.36
N GLU A 44 5.87 -4.38 -14.96
CA GLU A 44 7.29 -4.79 -14.98
C GLU A 44 7.90 -4.85 -13.58
N ALA A 45 7.48 -3.97 -12.67
CA ALA A 45 7.90 -3.99 -11.27
C ALA A 45 7.33 -5.19 -10.48
N GLN A 46 6.38 -5.93 -11.06
CA GLN A 46 5.74 -7.12 -10.46
C GLN A 46 5.11 -6.89 -9.08
N VAL A 47 4.65 -5.66 -8.83
CA VAL A 47 4.03 -5.26 -7.57
C VAL A 47 2.50 -5.36 -7.60
N LEU A 48 1.89 -5.56 -8.77
CA LEU A 48 0.46 -5.83 -8.88
C LEU A 48 0.20 -7.33 -8.82
N ILE A 49 -0.76 -7.74 -8.00
CA ILE A 49 -1.16 -9.14 -7.81
C ILE A 49 -2.66 -9.31 -8.04
N LYS A 50 -3.07 -10.55 -8.31
CA LYS A 50 -4.48 -10.91 -8.31
C LYS A 50 -4.92 -11.14 -6.86
N GLY A 51 -5.71 -10.22 -6.34
CA GLY A 51 -6.22 -10.28 -4.98
C GLY A 51 -7.63 -10.82 -4.90
N ASP A 52 -8.38 -10.32 -3.93
CA ASP A 52 -9.70 -10.84 -3.60
C ASP A 52 -10.74 -10.55 -4.66
N GLY A 53 -11.65 -11.51 -4.85
CA GLY A 53 -12.63 -11.46 -5.92
C GLY A 53 -12.00 -11.45 -7.32
N GLY A 54 -10.69 -11.63 -7.44
CA GLY A 54 -9.94 -11.54 -8.69
C GLY A 54 -9.58 -10.12 -9.12
N PHE A 55 -9.81 -9.11 -8.28
CA PHE A 55 -9.41 -7.74 -8.57
C PHE A 55 -7.90 -7.54 -8.42
N PRO A 56 -7.27 -6.64 -9.18
CA PRO A 56 -5.87 -6.31 -8.99
C PRO A 56 -5.67 -5.55 -7.67
N GLU A 57 -4.57 -5.87 -7.00
CA GLU A 57 -4.13 -5.25 -5.75
C GLU A 57 -2.64 -4.90 -5.85
N PHE A 58 -2.22 -3.81 -5.24
CA PHE A 58 -0.82 -3.42 -5.12
C PHE A 58 -0.22 -3.99 -3.83
N ASP A 59 0.81 -4.81 -3.99
CA ASP A 59 1.56 -5.45 -2.91
C ASP A 59 2.99 -4.88 -2.81
N ALA A 60 3.15 -3.89 -1.93
CA ALA A 60 4.43 -3.25 -1.64
C ALA A 60 5.46 -4.17 -0.95
N SER A 61 5.08 -5.39 -0.55
CA SER A 61 6.07 -6.37 -0.07
C SER A 61 6.89 -7.00 -1.19
N ARG A 62 6.44 -6.86 -2.45
CA ARG A 62 7.12 -7.38 -3.64
C ARG A 62 8.11 -6.38 -4.26
N GLY A 63 8.00 -5.11 -3.91
CA GLY A 63 8.82 -4.03 -4.46
C GLY A 63 8.10 -2.69 -4.42
N GLU A 64 8.56 -1.76 -5.24
CA GLU A 64 8.00 -0.42 -5.35
C GLU A 64 7.26 -0.21 -6.67
N CYS A 65 6.27 0.70 -6.67
CA CYS A 65 5.69 1.21 -7.89
C CYS A 65 6.48 2.43 -8.38
N THR A 66 6.95 2.36 -9.63
CA THR A 66 7.68 3.45 -10.30
C THR A 66 6.78 4.46 -11.01
N PHE A 67 5.46 4.30 -10.91
CA PHE A 67 4.47 5.12 -11.61
C PHE A 67 4.70 5.20 -13.12
N CYS A 68 5.12 4.11 -13.76
CA CYS A 68 5.40 4.04 -15.20
C CYS A 68 4.17 4.11 -16.13
N GLU A 69 2.95 4.22 -15.58
CA GLU A 69 1.67 4.33 -16.30
C GLU A 69 1.27 3.12 -17.18
N VAL A 70 2.12 2.12 -17.34
CA VAL A 70 1.84 0.95 -18.19
C VAL A 70 0.56 0.22 -17.75
N CYS A 71 0.28 0.14 -16.44
CA CYS A 71 -0.92 -0.52 -15.93
C CYS A 71 -2.23 0.20 -16.32
N VAL A 72 -2.23 1.54 -16.33
CA VAL A 72 -3.41 2.34 -16.71
C VAL A 72 -3.59 2.37 -18.22
N GLN A 73 -2.49 2.42 -18.99
CA GLN A 73 -2.54 2.31 -20.45
C GLN A 73 -3.10 0.94 -20.92
N ALA A 74 -2.82 -0.14 -20.18
CA ALA A 74 -3.37 -1.46 -20.46
C ALA A 74 -4.86 -1.62 -20.05
N CYS A 75 -5.45 -0.67 -19.31
CA CYS A 75 -6.80 -0.79 -18.78
C CYS A 75 -7.86 -0.29 -19.78
N THR A 76 -8.35 -1.18 -20.63
CA THR A 76 -9.36 -0.86 -21.66
C THR A 76 -10.75 -0.50 -21.10
N THR A 77 -11.04 -0.87 -19.85
CA THR A 77 -12.33 -0.60 -19.20
C THR A 77 -12.35 0.72 -18.44
N HIS A 78 -11.22 1.44 -18.41
CA HIS A 78 -11.06 2.69 -17.66
C HIS A 78 -11.34 2.55 -16.15
N ALA A 79 -11.15 1.35 -15.58
CA ALA A 79 -11.15 1.17 -14.13
C ALA A 79 -9.91 1.80 -13.47
N LEU A 80 -8.83 1.92 -14.24
CA LEU A 80 -7.69 2.79 -13.96
C LEU A 80 -7.77 3.99 -14.93
N ASP A 81 -7.68 5.21 -14.43
CA ASP A 81 -7.89 6.42 -15.23
C ASP A 81 -7.02 7.60 -14.73
N LEU A 82 -6.12 8.09 -15.59
CA LEU A 82 -5.20 9.20 -15.28
C LEU A 82 -5.91 10.54 -15.04
N ALA A 83 -7.08 10.77 -15.66
CA ALA A 83 -7.81 12.02 -15.58
C ALA A 83 -8.72 12.09 -14.36
N GLN A 84 -9.21 10.94 -13.89
CA GLN A 84 -10.25 10.87 -12.86
C GLN A 84 -9.74 10.37 -11.50
N ALA A 85 -8.54 9.79 -11.44
CA ALA A 85 -8.03 9.17 -10.22
C ALA A 85 -6.67 9.71 -9.77
N SER A 86 -6.45 9.70 -8.46
CA SER A 86 -5.18 10.06 -7.85
C SER A 86 -4.12 9.00 -8.15
N VAL A 87 -2.89 9.46 -8.33
CA VAL A 87 -1.70 8.59 -8.41
C VAL A 87 -1.42 7.86 -7.09
N GLN A 88 -1.89 8.38 -5.96
CA GLN A 88 -1.51 7.89 -4.62
C GLN A 88 -2.47 6.80 -4.12
N PRO A 89 -2.12 5.50 -4.21
CA PRO A 89 -3.05 4.43 -3.89
C PRO A 89 -3.18 4.21 -2.37
N ALA A 90 -2.20 4.67 -1.60
CA ALA A 90 -2.05 4.30 -0.20
C ALA A 90 -1.22 5.30 0.63
N ARG A 91 -1.28 5.12 1.95
CA ARG A 91 -0.44 5.76 2.95
C ARG A 91 0.35 4.72 3.75
N PRO A 92 1.62 5.01 4.11
CA PRO A 92 2.38 4.18 5.02
C PRO A 92 1.82 4.30 6.44
N VAL A 93 1.79 3.17 7.13
CA VAL A 93 1.46 3.09 8.56
C VAL A 93 2.56 2.30 9.25
N LEU A 94 3.15 2.92 10.28
CA LEU A 94 4.10 2.28 11.18
C LEU A 94 3.38 1.60 12.34
N SER A 95 3.93 0.48 12.77
CA SER A 95 3.48 -0.29 13.93
C SER A 95 4.54 -0.29 15.04
N GLU A 96 4.13 -0.71 16.24
CA GLU A 96 4.99 -0.84 17.42
C GLU A 96 6.10 -1.90 17.26
N ALA A 97 6.10 -2.66 16.16
CA ALA A 97 7.20 -3.55 15.82
C ALA A 97 8.47 -2.79 15.41
N CYS A 98 8.38 -1.49 15.10
CA CYS A 98 9.51 -0.68 14.64
C CYS A 98 10.67 -0.71 15.64
N ILE A 99 11.82 -1.24 15.21
CA ILE A 99 13.01 -1.36 16.07
C ILE A 99 13.67 0.00 16.36
N ALA A 100 13.47 1.00 15.49
CA ALA A 100 13.94 2.37 15.72
C ALA A 100 13.24 3.02 16.92
N GLN A 101 11.93 2.78 17.08
CA GLN A 101 11.16 3.20 18.26
C GLN A 101 11.61 2.51 19.55
N LYS A 102 12.35 1.39 19.44
CA LYS A 102 12.92 0.63 20.56
C LYS A 102 14.39 1.00 20.81
N GLY A 103 14.92 2.03 20.15
CA GLY A 103 16.29 2.52 20.32
C GLY A 103 17.36 1.77 19.52
N VAL A 104 16.98 0.94 18.55
CA VAL A 104 17.93 0.33 17.61
C VAL A 104 18.12 1.26 16.42
N GLU A 105 19.37 1.56 16.05
CA GLU A 105 19.68 2.38 14.88
C GLU A 105 19.23 1.66 13.59
N CYS A 106 18.15 2.15 12.98
CA CYS A 106 17.61 1.60 11.74
C CYS A 106 16.89 2.71 10.98
N ARG A 107 17.40 3.07 9.80
CA ARG A 107 16.85 4.14 8.95
C ARG A 107 16.41 3.68 7.57
N ILE A 108 16.43 2.37 7.31
CA ILE A 108 16.26 1.81 5.97
C ILE A 108 14.99 2.30 5.26
N CYS A 109 13.86 2.47 5.95
CA CYS A 109 12.65 2.99 5.30
C CYS A 109 12.77 4.46 4.86
N GLY A 110 13.55 5.27 5.58
CA GLY A 110 13.88 6.64 5.20
C GLY A 110 14.90 6.67 4.06
N ASP A 111 15.93 5.84 4.12
CA ASP A 111 16.97 5.76 3.07
C ASP A 111 16.39 5.34 1.71
N GLN A 112 15.31 4.55 1.73
CA GLN A 112 14.59 4.09 0.53
C GLN A 112 13.47 5.05 0.10
N CYS A 113 13.23 6.14 0.83
CA CYS A 113 12.16 7.07 0.53
C CYS A 113 12.69 8.28 -0.25
N GLU A 114 12.72 8.17 -1.58
CA GLU A 114 13.16 9.26 -2.48
C GLU A 114 12.34 10.56 -2.31
N ALA A 115 11.07 10.44 -1.93
CA ALA A 115 10.21 11.59 -1.66
C ALA A 115 10.49 12.28 -0.30
N GLU A 116 11.47 11.78 0.47
CA GLU A 116 11.83 12.28 1.81
C GLU A 116 10.65 12.35 2.78
N ALA A 117 9.65 11.49 2.57
CA ALA A 117 8.43 11.46 3.38
C ALA A 117 8.62 10.76 4.74
N ILE A 118 9.79 10.18 5.00
CA ILE A 118 10.13 9.50 6.25
C ILE A 118 11.41 10.10 6.79
N VAL A 119 11.31 10.90 7.85
CA VAL A 119 12.45 11.61 8.45
C VAL A 119 12.67 11.09 9.87
N PHE A 120 13.92 10.77 10.21
CA PHE A 120 14.28 10.33 11.56
C PHE A 120 14.61 11.52 12.45
N ARG A 121 13.85 11.71 13.53
CA ARG A 121 14.05 12.81 14.48
C ARG A 121 14.55 12.26 15.82
N PRO A 122 15.48 12.96 16.49
CA PRO A 122 15.90 12.61 17.84
C PRO A 122 14.73 12.79 18.82
N ARG A 123 14.61 11.85 19.76
CA ARG A 123 13.63 11.86 20.86
C ARG A 123 14.35 11.68 22.20
N PRO A 124 13.75 12.13 23.32
CA PRO A 124 14.31 11.91 24.65
C PRO A 124 14.67 10.45 24.90
N GLY A 125 15.81 10.21 25.54
CA GLY A 125 16.35 8.86 25.76
C GLY A 125 17.21 8.34 24.60
N GLY A 126 17.70 9.22 23.72
CA GLY A 126 18.68 8.88 22.67
C GLY A 126 18.10 8.11 21.48
N ARG A 127 16.77 8.03 21.38
CA ARG A 127 16.08 7.32 20.28
C ARG A 127 15.98 8.23 19.06
N PHE A 128 16.13 7.64 17.88
CA PHE A 128 15.80 8.28 16.61
C PHE A 128 14.56 7.61 16.04
N GLU A 129 13.46 8.35 16.04
CA GLU A 129 12.16 7.80 15.65
C GLU A 129 11.75 8.31 14.26
N PRO A 130 11.17 7.44 13.42
CA PRO A 130 10.64 7.84 12.12
C PRO A 130 9.40 8.73 12.29
N GLU A 131 9.38 9.84 11.58
CA GLU A 131 8.26 10.75 11.45
C GLU A 131 7.78 10.74 9.99
N LEU A 132 6.49 10.48 9.77
CA LEU A 132 5.89 10.34 8.44
C LEU A 132 5.26 11.66 7.99
N ASN A 133 5.72 12.20 6.86
CA ASN A 133 5.05 13.29 6.14
C ASN A 133 4.10 12.69 5.09
N LEU A 134 2.83 12.54 5.46
CA LEU A 134 1.81 11.93 4.58
C LEU A 134 1.42 12.80 3.38
N THR A 135 1.75 14.09 3.40
CA THR A 135 1.55 14.99 2.26
C THR A 135 2.62 14.79 1.20
N ALA A 136 3.89 14.60 1.62
CA ALA A 136 4.99 14.30 0.72
C ALA A 136 4.98 12.84 0.21
N CYS A 137 4.36 11.92 0.96
CA CYS A 137 4.35 10.51 0.61
C CYS A 137 3.56 10.24 -0.67
N THR A 138 4.24 9.69 -1.69
CA THR A 138 3.63 9.28 -2.97
C THR A 138 2.82 7.99 -2.86
N GLY A 139 3.06 7.18 -1.83
CA GLY A 139 2.47 5.85 -1.70
C GLY A 139 3.14 4.78 -2.58
N CYS A 140 4.38 5.00 -3.06
CA CYS A 140 5.10 4.08 -3.95
C CYS A 140 5.46 2.72 -3.32
N GLY A 141 5.47 2.61 -1.99
CA GLY A 141 5.76 1.36 -1.29
C GLY A 141 7.23 1.00 -1.09
N ALA A 142 8.18 1.79 -1.59
CA ALA A 142 9.63 1.56 -1.46
C ALA A 142 10.10 1.26 -0.02
N CYS A 143 9.45 1.87 0.96
CA CYS A 143 9.76 1.68 2.37
C CYS A 143 9.36 0.32 2.97
N VAL A 144 8.51 -0.47 2.30
CA VAL A 144 7.88 -1.67 2.87
C VAL A 144 8.78 -2.91 2.78
N ALA A 145 9.14 -3.34 1.57
CA ALA A 145 9.94 -4.55 1.37
C ALA A 145 11.28 -4.55 2.13
N PRO A 146 12.02 -3.42 2.22
CA PRO A 146 13.30 -3.36 2.94
C PRO A 146 13.18 -3.41 4.48
N CYS A 147 11.97 -3.28 5.05
CA CYS A 147 11.80 -3.25 6.50
C CYS A 147 12.04 -4.65 7.13
N PRO A 148 13.12 -4.85 7.92
CA PRO A 148 13.53 -6.18 8.38
C PRO A 148 12.52 -6.83 9.34
N VAL A 149 11.69 -6.01 9.99
CA VAL A 149 10.69 -6.44 10.98
C VAL A 149 9.26 -6.23 10.51
N ARG A 150 9.05 -5.86 9.23
CA ARG A 150 7.73 -5.59 8.63
C ARG A 150 6.89 -4.61 9.47
N ALA A 151 7.55 -3.62 10.05
CA ALA A 151 6.90 -2.65 10.94
C ALA A 151 6.11 -1.58 10.19
N ILE A 152 6.34 -1.42 8.88
CA ILE A 152 5.65 -0.46 8.01
C ILE A 152 4.85 -1.21 6.94
N VAL A 153 3.61 -0.78 6.73
CA VAL A 153 2.71 -1.33 5.71
C VAL A 153 2.02 -0.19 4.97
N LEU A 154 1.54 -0.45 3.75
CA LEU A 154 0.65 0.47 3.05
C LEU A 154 -0.81 0.17 3.37
N LYS A 155 -1.60 1.23 3.60
CA LYS A 155 -3.06 1.15 3.72
C LYS A 155 -3.72 2.04 2.68
N PRO A 156 -4.90 1.68 2.14
CA PRO A 156 -5.58 2.50 1.14
C PRO A 156 -5.86 3.91 1.67
N VAL A 157 -5.77 4.91 0.78
CA VAL A 157 -6.31 6.23 1.07
C VAL A 157 -7.83 6.11 1.00
N THR A 158 -8.52 6.27 2.13
CA THR A 158 -9.98 6.47 2.11
C THR A 158 -10.24 7.81 1.46
N GLN A 159 -10.67 7.82 0.20
CA GLN A 159 -11.16 9.03 -0.46
C GLN A 159 -12.49 9.39 0.20
N GLU A 160 -12.48 10.35 1.12
CA GLU A 160 -13.72 11.02 1.53
C GLU A 160 -14.23 11.80 0.31
N VAL A 161 -15.45 11.48 -0.10
CA VAL A 161 -16.18 12.17 -1.16
C VAL A 161 -16.33 13.62 -0.71
N VAL A 162 -15.62 14.54 -1.38
CA VAL A 162 -15.94 15.97 -1.29
C VAL A 162 -17.23 16.16 -2.09
N GLY A 163 -18.34 16.26 -1.36
CA GLY A 163 -19.62 16.72 -1.89
C GLY A 163 -19.64 18.22 -2.14
#